data_AF-A0AA90R4V0-F1
#
_entry.id   AF-A0AA90R4V0-F1
#
_cell.length_a   1.000
_cell.length_b   1.000
_cell.length_c   1.000
_cell.angle_alpha   90.00
_cell.angle_beta   90.00
_cell.angle_gamma   90.00
#
_symmetry.space_group_name_H-M   'P 1'
#
loop_
_entity.id
_entity.type
_entity.pdbx_description
1 polymer ?
#
loop_
_entity_poly.entity_id
_entity_poly.type
_entity_poly.pdbx_seq_one_letter_code
_entity_poly.pdbx_strand_id
1 'polypeptide(L)'
;MKKSVKKSSWGILGTLGLLLLGKLKYLLVAFKILKLQTLISMFITLGTYALIFGWKFAAALVYLLFVHEMGHLYAAKKLKLSVSPAVFIPFIGAAIGLKEMPKSAKDEGYLAYMGPLFGLLSFLPAIPLYFLTHEPFWALCIILGGTINLFNLIPITPLDGGRIAAGISTKLWGLGIVLLVAFSIKLGSFIGFLIVILGSIEWYKTYRKQKNLNSSKEEAEKLGLLLNKLKQTSNHVGSIQPILKEVNWNMSQPEVKNAFDTLVSEIEKMSKNFYLQQLSGVPNLSEEAQNENEQVIQQTLIQFEKVIEEYKKDVQITETYYKTDKKTKWQLFLIYLGLIVALSISYFFGNEILMNHPEIRNALNR
;
A
#
# COMPACT_ATOMS: atom_id res chain seq x y z
N MET A 1 25.14 53.22 52.70
CA MET A 1 23.88 53.08 51.93
C MET A 1 24.07 52.02 50.84
N LYS A 2 23.49 50.81 51.00
CA LYS A 2 23.46 49.75 49.97
C LYS A 2 22.22 49.96 49.09
N LYS A 3 22.39 50.24 47.79
CA LYS A 3 21.27 50.26 46.82
C LYS A 3 20.99 48.84 46.34
N SER A 4 19.80 48.34 46.65
CA SER A 4 19.28 47.06 46.13
C SER A 4 18.84 47.21 44.67
N VAL A 5 19.46 46.47 43.76
CA VAL A 5 19.05 46.39 42.35
C VAL A 5 17.85 45.45 42.23
N LYS A 6 16.66 46.00 42.00
CA LYS A 6 15.44 45.24 41.64
C LYS A 6 15.64 44.68 40.23
N LYS A 7 15.93 43.38 40.08
CA LYS A 7 15.91 42.70 38.77
C LYS A 7 14.48 42.74 38.22
N SER A 8 14.30 43.41 37.09
CA SER A 8 13.01 43.64 36.45
C SER A 8 12.39 42.33 35.93
N SER A 9 11.19 42.01 36.42
CA SER A 9 10.33 40.89 36.00
C SER A 9 10.08 40.85 34.48
N TRP A 10 10.21 42.01 33.81
CA TRP A 10 10.05 42.16 32.36
C TRP A 10 11.15 41.47 31.53
N GLY A 11 12.35 41.29 32.09
CA GLY A 11 13.42 40.55 31.40
C GLY A 11 13.19 39.04 31.37
N ILE A 12 12.50 38.50 32.37
CA ILE A 12 12.13 37.07 32.45
C ILE A 12 10.92 36.80 31.54
N LEU A 13 9.94 37.69 31.51
CA LEU A 13 8.81 37.61 30.58
C LEU A 13 9.24 37.76 29.11
N GLY A 14 10.19 38.66 28.81
CA GLY A 14 10.73 38.82 27.46
C GLY A 14 11.54 37.62 26.97
N THR A 15 12.30 36.96 27.85
CA THR A 15 13.06 35.75 27.50
C THR A 15 12.17 34.52 27.35
N LEU A 16 11.12 34.37 28.18
CA LEU A 16 10.08 33.35 27.98
C LEU A 16 9.28 33.58 26.69
N GLY A 17 8.94 34.83 26.37
CA GLY A 17 8.26 35.20 25.13
C GLY A 17 9.08 34.88 23.87
N LEU A 18 10.38 35.17 23.90
CA LEU A 18 11.30 34.84 22.79
C LEU A 18 11.53 33.33 22.63
N LEU A 19 11.58 32.56 23.72
CA LEU A 19 11.65 31.10 23.67
C LEU A 19 10.36 30.47 23.12
N LEU A 20 9.20 31.01 23.48
CA LEU A 20 7.90 30.59 22.95
C LEU A 20 7.76 30.93 21.46
N LEU A 21 8.19 32.12 21.03
CA LEU A 21 8.22 32.51 19.61
C LEU A 21 9.21 31.68 18.79
N GLY A 22 10.36 31.32 19.36
CA GLY A 22 11.30 30.37 18.75
C GLY A 22 10.69 28.99 18.53
N LYS A 23 9.93 28.48 19.51
CA LYS A 23 9.17 27.22 19.39
C LYS A 23 8.00 27.31 18.41
N LEU A 24 7.37 28.49 18.29
CA LEU A 24 6.26 28.74 17.38
C LEU A 24 6.66 28.57 15.91
N LYS A 25 7.91 28.90 15.55
CA LYS A 25 8.44 28.66 14.20
C LYS A 25 8.46 27.18 13.83
N TYR A 26 8.83 26.30 14.77
CA TYR A 26 8.79 24.85 14.55
C TYR A 26 7.36 24.33 14.48
N LEU A 27 6.45 24.94 15.24
CA LEU A 27 5.02 24.63 15.21
C LEU A 27 4.38 25.01 13.86
N LEU A 28 4.75 26.16 13.29
CA LEU A 28 4.33 26.61 11.95
C LEU A 28 4.95 25.76 10.84
N VAL A 29 6.21 25.33 11.00
CA VAL A 29 6.84 24.38 10.08
C VAL A 29 6.17 23.01 10.17
N ALA A 30 5.84 22.53 11.37
CA ALA A 30 5.07 21.31 11.58
C ALA A 30 3.67 21.42 10.96
N PHE A 31 2.96 22.55 11.11
CA PHE A 31 1.67 22.80 10.45
C PHE A 31 1.77 22.90 8.92
N LYS A 32 2.90 23.35 8.38
CA LYS A 32 3.14 23.37 6.94
C LYS A 32 3.47 21.99 6.38
N ILE A 33 4.09 21.13 7.18
CA ILE A 33 4.47 19.76 6.82
C ILE A 33 3.32 18.77 7.05
N LEU A 34 2.55 18.94 8.12
CA LEU A 34 1.45 18.08 8.54
C LEU A 34 0.13 18.73 8.12
N LYS A 35 -0.62 18.06 7.25
CA LYS A 35 -1.94 18.57 6.84
C LYS A 35 -2.88 18.55 8.05
N LEU A 36 -3.84 19.48 8.05
CA LEU A 36 -4.83 19.61 9.13
C LEU A 36 -5.55 18.30 9.46
N GLN A 37 -5.89 17.50 8.44
CA GLN A 37 -6.50 16.18 8.60
C GLN A 37 -5.64 15.21 9.44
N THR A 38 -4.33 15.19 9.19
CA THR A 38 -3.38 14.36 9.95
C THR A 38 -3.38 14.78 11.42
N LEU A 39 -3.29 16.08 11.70
CA LEU A 39 -3.29 16.61 13.06
C LEU A 39 -4.59 16.26 13.80
N ILE A 40 -5.75 16.46 13.17
CA ILE A 40 -7.05 16.14 13.77
C ILE A 40 -7.11 14.65 14.12
N SER A 41 -6.80 13.76 13.17
CA SER A 41 -6.85 12.31 13.38
C SER A 41 -5.88 11.85 14.48
N MET A 42 -4.70 12.47 14.56
CA MET A 42 -3.68 12.21 15.56
C MET A 42 -4.15 12.64 16.97
N PHE A 43 -4.75 13.82 17.11
CA PHE A 43 -5.28 14.28 18.40
C PHE A 43 -6.48 13.45 18.87
N ILE A 44 -7.36 13.03 17.95
CA ILE A 44 -8.44 12.09 18.27
C ILE A 44 -7.85 10.79 18.82
N THR A 45 -6.88 10.22 18.09
CA THR A 45 -6.20 8.97 18.50
C THR A 45 -5.51 9.10 19.85
N LEU A 46 -4.78 10.21 20.07
CA LEU A 46 -4.14 10.51 21.34
C LEU A 46 -5.17 10.64 22.46
N GLY A 47 -6.26 11.36 22.24
CA GLY A 47 -7.34 11.54 23.22
C GLY A 47 -8.00 10.20 23.59
N THR A 48 -8.35 9.38 22.60
CA THR A 48 -8.97 8.06 22.82
C THR A 48 -8.07 7.16 23.67
N TYR A 49 -6.79 7.02 23.30
CA TYR A 49 -5.87 6.19 24.08
C TYR A 49 -5.57 6.79 25.46
N ALA A 50 -5.54 8.13 25.59
CA ALA A 50 -5.27 8.78 26.86
C ALA A 50 -6.40 8.55 27.87
N LEU A 51 -7.65 8.50 27.41
CA LEU A 51 -8.82 8.22 28.26
C LEU A 51 -8.85 6.77 28.76
N ILE A 52 -8.34 5.82 27.96
CA ILE A 52 -8.44 4.38 28.28
C ILE A 52 -7.19 3.87 29.02
N PHE A 53 -6.00 4.28 28.58
CA PHE A 53 -4.71 3.73 29.06
C PHE A 53 -3.81 4.78 29.71
N GLY A 54 -4.26 6.03 29.78
CA GLY A 54 -3.50 7.15 30.33
C GLY A 54 -2.65 7.89 29.29
N TRP A 55 -2.39 9.17 29.55
CA TRP A 55 -1.74 10.07 28.60
C TRP A 55 -0.30 9.67 28.24
N LYS A 56 0.46 9.08 29.19
CA LYS A 56 1.84 8.61 28.93
C LYS A 56 1.84 7.51 27.86
N PHE A 57 0.95 6.51 28.01
CA PHE A 57 0.80 5.43 27.03
C PHE A 57 0.39 5.98 25.66
N ALA A 58 -0.62 6.84 25.63
CA ALA A 58 -1.10 7.45 24.39
C ALA A 58 -0.01 8.25 23.67
N ALA A 59 0.74 9.07 24.40
CA ALA A 59 1.83 9.86 23.84
C ALA A 59 2.94 8.97 23.26
N ALA A 60 3.34 7.92 23.98
CA ALA A 60 4.33 6.95 23.48
C ALA A 60 3.83 6.25 22.21
N LEU A 61 2.61 5.72 22.22
CA LEU A 61 2.02 5.01 21.08
C LEU A 61 1.92 5.90 19.83
N VAL A 62 1.36 7.11 19.98
CA VAL A 62 1.22 8.06 18.86
C VAL A 62 2.59 8.49 18.34
N TYR A 63 3.57 8.73 19.22
CA TYR A 63 4.94 9.05 18.82
C TYR A 63 5.57 7.93 17.99
N LEU A 64 5.49 6.69 18.45
CA LEU A 64 6.08 5.53 17.77
C LEU A 64 5.44 5.30 16.39
N LEU A 65 4.10 5.34 16.31
CA LEU A 65 3.37 5.25 15.03
C LEU A 65 3.75 6.40 14.10
N PHE A 66 3.86 7.62 14.63
CA PHE A 66 4.22 8.78 13.83
C PHE A 66 5.62 8.64 13.22
N VAL A 67 6.62 8.28 14.02
CA VAL A 67 8.00 8.13 13.51
C VAL A 67 8.09 6.99 12.50
N HIS A 68 7.37 5.88 12.72
CA HIS A 68 7.22 4.80 11.76
C HIS A 68 6.67 5.31 10.41
N GLU A 69 5.54 6.02 10.41
CA GLU A 69 4.96 6.59 9.18
C GLU A 69 5.89 7.62 8.50
N MET A 70 6.68 8.36 9.28
CA MET A 70 7.69 9.27 8.73
C MET A 70 8.78 8.53 7.95
N GLY A 71 9.07 7.28 8.31
CA GLY A 71 9.93 6.39 7.52
C GLY A 71 9.37 6.14 6.12
N HIS A 72 8.10 5.75 6.02
CA HIS A 72 7.44 5.58 4.72
C HIS A 72 7.38 6.88 3.93
N LEU A 73 7.05 8.00 4.59
CA LEU A 73 7.01 9.32 3.96
C LEU A 73 8.38 9.73 3.41
N TYR A 74 9.45 9.48 4.17
CA TYR A 74 10.82 9.72 3.72
C TYR A 74 11.15 8.89 2.48
N ALA A 75 10.80 7.61 2.49
CA ALA A 75 11.02 6.73 1.35
C ALA A 75 10.25 7.18 0.11
N ALA A 76 8.97 7.51 0.28
CA ALA A 76 8.12 7.99 -0.80
C ALA A 76 8.68 9.27 -1.44
N LYS A 77 9.13 10.23 -0.63
CA LYS A 77 9.79 11.45 -1.12
C LYS A 77 11.05 11.14 -1.91
N LYS A 78 11.88 10.20 -1.43
CA LYS A 78 13.11 9.78 -2.13
C LYS A 78 12.82 9.10 -3.47
N LEU A 79 11.75 8.30 -3.51
CA LEU A 79 11.24 7.64 -4.71
C LEU A 79 10.40 8.59 -5.61
N LYS A 80 10.23 9.86 -5.20
CA LYS A 80 9.41 10.87 -5.88
C LYS A 80 7.96 10.43 -6.08
N LEU A 81 7.42 9.65 -5.13
CA LEU A 81 6.04 9.18 -5.14
C LEU A 81 5.11 10.20 -4.47
N SER A 82 3.96 10.42 -5.10
CA SER A 82 2.89 11.25 -4.56
C SER A 82 2.17 10.51 -3.42
N VAL A 83 2.09 11.13 -2.24
CA VAL A 83 1.41 10.53 -1.06
C VAL A 83 0.26 11.39 -0.55
N SER A 84 -0.70 10.72 0.06
CA SER A 84 -1.76 11.34 0.85
C SER A 84 -1.26 11.67 2.27
N PRO A 85 -2.00 12.51 3.02
CA PRO A 85 -1.67 12.77 4.42
C PRO A 85 -1.74 11.49 5.24
N ALA A 86 -0.87 11.37 6.26
CA ALA A 86 -1.00 10.28 7.22
C ALA A 86 -2.32 10.41 7.97
N VAL A 87 -3.04 9.30 8.14
CA VAL A 87 -4.27 9.24 8.93
C VAL A 87 -4.05 8.29 10.10
N PHE A 88 -4.38 8.75 11.30
CA PHE A 88 -4.33 7.95 12.53
C PHE A 88 -5.74 7.51 12.89
N ILE A 89 -5.92 6.20 13.04
CA ILE A 89 -7.21 5.60 13.37
C ILE A 89 -7.05 4.86 14.70
N PRO A 90 -7.83 5.23 15.74
CA PRO A 90 -7.81 4.52 17.02
C PRO A 90 -8.00 3.01 16.84
N PHE A 91 -7.26 2.22 17.61
CA PHE A 91 -7.27 0.74 17.60
C PHE A 91 -6.84 0.05 16.30
N ILE A 92 -6.64 0.79 15.21
CA ILE A 92 -6.18 0.24 13.92
C ILE A 92 -4.71 0.58 13.69
N GLY A 93 -4.33 1.86 13.83
CA GLY A 93 -2.95 2.30 13.61
C GLY A 93 -2.86 3.61 12.85
N ALA A 94 -1.76 3.80 12.14
CA ALA A 94 -1.56 4.92 11.23
C ALA A 94 -1.24 4.37 9.84
N ALA A 95 -1.54 5.15 8.80
CA ALA A 95 -1.15 4.81 7.44
C ALA A 95 -1.05 6.05 6.56
N ILE A 96 -0.12 6.02 5.61
CA ILE A 96 -0.11 6.90 4.43
C ILE A 96 -0.67 6.16 3.20
N GLY A 97 -1.60 6.78 2.48
CA GLY A 97 -2.05 6.28 1.17
C GLY A 97 -1.10 6.74 0.06
N LEU A 98 -0.65 5.83 -0.79
CA LEU A 98 0.09 6.14 -2.02
C LEU A 98 -0.90 6.55 -3.11
N LYS A 99 -0.62 7.65 -3.82
CA LYS A 99 -1.41 8.05 -5.01
C LYS A 99 -0.92 7.38 -6.28
N GLU A 100 0.32 6.93 -6.28
CA GLU A 100 0.98 6.24 -7.38
C GLU A 100 1.62 4.97 -6.85
N MET A 101 1.45 3.86 -7.57
CA MET A 101 2.08 2.60 -7.21
C MET A 101 3.59 2.67 -7.45
N PRO A 102 4.43 2.05 -6.60
CA PRO A 102 5.86 1.95 -6.83
C PRO A 102 6.16 1.32 -8.20
N LYS A 103 7.28 1.70 -8.82
CA LYS A 103 7.64 1.25 -10.18
C LYS A 103 8.19 -0.18 -10.21
N SER A 104 8.62 -0.71 -9.06
CA SER A 104 9.20 -2.04 -8.93
C SER A 104 8.97 -2.60 -7.52
N ALA A 105 8.99 -3.93 -7.35
CA ALA A 105 8.93 -4.55 -6.03
C ALA A 105 10.14 -4.19 -5.15
N LYS A 106 11.27 -3.78 -5.75
CA LYS A 106 12.43 -3.27 -5.01
C LYS A 106 12.13 -1.91 -4.38
N ASP A 107 11.51 -1.00 -5.13
CA ASP A 107 11.12 0.32 -4.62
C ASP A 107 9.99 0.20 -3.59
N GLU A 108 9.03 -0.70 -3.82
CA GLU A 108 8.00 -1.02 -2.84
C GLU A 108 8.61 -1.60 -1.57
N GLY A 109 9.53 -2.56 -1.68
CA GLY A 109 10.26 -3.13 -0.56
C GLY A 109 11.05 -2.07 0.20
N TYR A 110 11.78 -1.20 -0.49
CA TYR A 110 12.49 -0.07 0.14
C TYR A 110 11.53 0.84 0.91
N LEU A 111 10.40 1.20 0.30
CA LEU A 111 9.36 2.01 0.96
C LEU A 111 8.83 1.32 2.23
N ALA A 112 8.53 0.04 2.15
CA ALA A 112 8.04 -0.76 3.26
C ALA A 112 9.09 -0.96 4.37
N TYR A 113 10.38 -1.08 4.05
CA TYR A 113 11.45 -1.17 5.06
C TYR A 113 11.62 0.08 5.90
N MET A 114 11.44 1.26 5.29
CA MET A 114 11.77 2.51 5.98
C MET A 114 10.86 2.77 7.18
N GLY A 115 9.62 2.27 7.19
CA GLY A 115 8.72 2.36 8.34
C GLY A 115 9.29 1.62 9.56
N PRO A 116 9.45 0.28 9.50
CA PRO A 116 10.06 -0.52 10.56
C PRO A 116 11.47 -0.06 10.97
N LEU A 117 12.28 0.43 10.03
CA LEU A 117 13.59 0.98 10.34
C LEU A 117 13.50 2.25 11.19
N PHE A 118 12.67 3.22 10.78
CA PHE A 118 12.48 4.45 11.56
C PHE A 118 11.78 4.15 12.90
N GLY A 119 10.87 3.19 12.90
CA GLY A 119 10.25 2.69 14.12
C GLY A 119 11.27 2.10 15.09
N LEU A 120 12.23 1.29 14.63
CA LEU A 120 13.36 0.85 15.46
C LEU A 120 14.12 2.04 16.05
N LEU A 121 14.54 2.98 15.19
CA LEU A 121 15.29 4.17 15.61
C LEU A 121 14.53 5.03 16.63
N SER A 122 13.19 5.04 16.58
CA SER A 122 12.35 5.88 17.45
C SER A 122 12.46 5.54 18.93
N PHE A 123 12.66 4.27 19.28
CA PHE A 123 12.73 3.83 20.68
C PHE A 123 14.13 3.49 21.15
N LEU A 124 15.15 3.47 20.27
CA LEU A 124 16.55 3.26 20.68
C LEU A 124 17.00 4.20 21.82
N PRO A 125 16.65 5.50 21.83
CA PRO A 125 17.02 6.38 22.94
C PRO A 125 16.41 5.98 24.28
N ALA A 126 15.29 5.25 24.29
CA ALA A 126 14.66 4.78 25.53
C ALA A 126 15.53 3.77 26.28
N ILE A 127 16.42 3.04 25.60
CA ILE A 127 17.32 2.06 26.22
C ILE A 127 18.29 2.74 27.22
N PRO A 128 19.16 3.69 26.81
CA PRO A 128 20.03 4.38 27.77
C PRO A 128 19.25 5.25 28.75
N LEU A 129 18.12 5.84 28.35
CA LEU A 129 17.28 6.63 29.26
C LEU A 129 16.70 5.77 30.40
N TYR A 130 16.33 4.52 30.13
CA TYR A 130 15.93 3.59 31.17
C TYR A 130 17.06 3.33 32.17
N PHE A 131 18.28 3.08 31.70
CA PHE A 131 19.42 2.84 32.59
C PHE A 131 19.81 4.06 33.43
N LEU A 132 19.49 5.26 32.98
CA LEU A 132 19.79 6.50 33.71
C LEU A 132 18.71 6.87 34.71
N THR A 133 17.43 6.67 34.38
CA THR A 133 16.32 7.15 35.21
C THR A 133 15.57 6.04 35.95
N HIS A 134 15.75 4.78 35.54
CA HIS A 134 15.00 3.61 36.00
C HIS A 134 13.47 3.74 35.86
N GLU A 135 13.01 4.66 35.03
CA GLU A 135 11.58 4.91 34.84
C GLU A 135 10.95 3.84 33.95
N PRO A 136 9.86 3.17 34.39
CA PRO A 136 9.21 2.09 33.63
C PRO A 136 8.61 2.58 32.30
N PHE A 137 8.39 3.90 32.16
CA PHE A 137 7.95 4.51 30.91
C PHE A 137 8.88 4.21 29.73
N TRP A 138 10.20 4.16 29.95
CA TRP A 138 11.15 3.88 28.88
C TRP A 138 11.07 2.42 28.41
N ALA A 139 10.86 1.48 29.35
CA ALA A 139 10.60 0.09 29.03
C ALA A 139 9.31 -0.07 28.21
N LEU A 140 8.26 0.67 28.57
CA LEU A 140 7.02 0.72 27.79
C LEU A 140 7.28 1.18 26.34
N CYS A 141 8.06 2.24 26.13
CA CYS A 141 8.42 2.71 24.78
C CYS A 141 9.15 1.63 23.97
N ILE A 142 10.07 0.88 24.58
CA ILE A 142 10.80 -0.21 23.93
C ILE A 142 9.85 -1.35 23.55
N ILE A 143 8.98 -1.79 24.46
CA ILE A 143 8.02 -2.87 24.20
C ILE A 143 7.03 -2.45 23.12
N LEU A 144 6.43 -1.27 23.23
CA LEU A 144 5.47 -0.77 22.24
C LEU A 144 6.13 -0.62 20.87
N GLY A 145 7.32 -0.01 20.83
CA GLY A 145 8.08 0.17 19.60
C GLY A 145 8.43 -1.18 18.96
N GLY A 146 8.97 -2.12 19.73
CA GLY A 146 9.24 -3.48 19.27
C GLY A 146 7.98 -4.16 18.73
N THR A 147 6.87 -4.10 19.47
CA THR A 147 5.60 -4.74 19.10
C THR A 147 5.03 -4.20 17.80
N ILE A 148 4.92 -2.87 17.67
CA ILE A 148 4.35 -2.22 16.47
C ILE A 148 5.16 -2.62 15.22
N ASN A 149 6.48 -2.54 15.31
CA ASN A 149 7.34 -2.82 14.17
C ASN A 149 7.42 -4.31 13.84
N LEU A 150 7.44 -5.21 14.85
CA LEU A 150 7.37 -6.66 14.61
C LEU A 150 6.04 -7.07 13.98
N PHE A 151 4.93 -6.48 14.45
CA PHE A 151 3.61 -6.71 13.87
C PHE A 151 3.58 -6.26 12.41
N ASN A 152 4.06 -5.06 12.10
CA ASN A 152 4.15 -4.58 10.72
C ASN A 152 5.10 -5.40 9.85
N LEU A 153 6.09 -6.09 10.44
CA LEU A 153 6.96 -6.99 9.69
C LEU A 153 6.34 -8.37 9.42
N ILE A 154 5.17 -8.74 9.93
CA ILE A 154 4.55 -10.03 9.56
C ILE A 154 4.36 -10.06 8.03
N PRO A 155 4.80 -11.14 7.33
CA PRO A 155 4.85 -11.14 5.88
C PRO A 155 3.46 -11.36 5.27
N ILE A 156 2.54 -10.41 5.41
CA ILE A 156 1.20 -10.47 4.83
C ILE A 156 0.67 -9.05 4.58
N THR A 157 0.14 -8.78 3.40
CA THR A 157 -0.51 -7.49 3.10
C THR A 157 -1.84 -7.38 3.84
N PRO A 158 -2.25 -6.21 4.37
CA PRO A 158 -1.71 -4.85 4.19
C PRO A 158 -0.45 -4.45 4.98
N LEU A 159 0.12 -5.31 5.81
CA LEU A 159 1.29 -4.98 6.64
C LEU A 159 2.55 -4.80 5.78
N ASP A 160 3.53 -4.03 6.28
CA ASP A 160 4.78 -3.73 5.58
C ASP A 160 5.55 -4.99 5.19
N GLY A 161 5.54 -6.00 6.05
CA GLY A 161 6.17 -7.29 5.82
C GLY A 161 5.63 -7.97 4.57
N GLY A 162 4.34 -7.78 4.24
CA GLY A 162 3.76 -8.29 2.99
C GLY A 162 4.40 -7.65 1.75
N ARG A 163 4.53 -6.33 1.77
CA ARG A 163 5.18 -5.55 0.69
C ARG A 163 6.68 -5.85 0.59
N ILE A 164 7.36 -6.02 1.71
CA ILE A 164 8.76 -6.49 1.75
C ILE A 164 8.87 -7.90 1.16
N ALA A 165 7.99 -8.81 1.59
CA ALA A 165 7.97 -10.18 1.12
C ALA A 165 7.66 -10.29 -0.37
N ALA A 166 6.86 -9.39 -0.94
CA ALA A 166 6.61 -9.34 -2.38
C ALA A 166 7.91 -9.17 -3.20
N GLY A 167 8.85 -8.34 -2.71
CA GLY A 167 10.18 -8.17 -3.32
C GLY A 167 11.15 -9.33 -3.10
N ILE A 168 10.95 -10.15 -2.06
CA ILE A 168 11.77 -11.32 -1.76
C ILE A 168 11.20 -12.57 -2.45
N SER A 169 10.02 -12.99 -2.00
CA SER A 169 9.28 -14.15 -2.46
C SER A 169 7.83 -14.10 -1.92
N THR A 170 6.85 -14.14 -2.83
CA THR A 170 5.42 -14.22 -2.49
C THR A 170 5.06 -15.50 -1.72
N LYS A 171 5.93 -16.51 -1.67
CA LYS A 171 5.74 -17.71 -0.83
C LYS A 171 5.81 -17.40 0.66
N LEU A 172 6.54 -16.36 1.06
CA LEU A 172 6.61 -15.92 2.46
C LEU A 172 5.25 -15.46 2.99
N TRP A 173 4.31 -15.11 2.11
CA TRP A 173 2.96 -14.72 2.51
C TRP A 173 2.18 -15.85 3.17
N GLY A 174 2.40 -17.10 2.72
CA GLY A 174 1.82 -18.27 3.36
C GLY A 174 2.26 -18.41 4.82
N LEU A 175 3.54 -18.13 5.11
CA LEU A 175 4.06 -18.11 6.48
C LEU A 175 3.39 -17.00 7.30
N GLY A 176 3.25 -15.80 6.72
CA GLY A 176 2.61 -14.67 7.39
C GLY A 176 1.15 -14.94 7.75
N ILE A 177 0.40 -15.60 6.87
CA ILE A 177 -0.98 -16.04 7.13
C ILE A 177 -1.03 -16.98 8.33
N VAL A 178 -0.19 -18.02 8.36
CA VAL A 178 -0.17 -18.98 9.48
C VAL A 178 0.17 -18.30 10.80
N LEU A 179 1.21 -17.46 10.81
CA LEU A 179 1.63 -16.72 12.00
C LEU A 179 0.53 -15.79 12.50
N LEU A 180 -0.11 -15.05 11.60
CA LEU A 180 -1.14 -14.09 11.98
C LEU A 180 -2.44 -14.77 12.42
N VAL A 181 -2.81 -15.92 11.84
CA VAL A 181 -3.93 -16.74 12.32
C VAL A 181 -3.68 -17.22 13.75
N ALA A 182 -2.51 -17.81 14.00
CA ALA A 182 -2.14 -18.27 15.34
C ALA A 182 -2.16 -17.12 16.37
N PHE A 183 -1.61 -15.97 15.99
CA PHE A 183 -1.64 -14.76 16.81
C PHE A 183 -3.07 -14.25 17.08
N SER A 184 -3.93 -14.24 16.05
CA SER A 184 -5.32 -13.78 16.15
C SER A 184 -6.17 -14.66 17.04
N ILE A 185 -5.98 -15.99 16.96
CA ILE A 185 -6.64 -16.96 17.86
C ILE A 185 -6.19 -16.73 19.30
N LYS A 186 -4.86 -16.62 19.54
CA LYS A 186 -4.31 -16.45 20.88
C LYS A 186 -4.82 -15.18 21.58
N LEU A 187 -4.98 -14.09 20.84
CA LEU A 187 -5.39 -12.80 21.39
C LEU A 187 -6.89 -12.49 21.24
N GLY A 188 -7.66 -13.36 20.58
CA GLY A 188 -9.06 -13.05 20.23
C GLY A 188 -9.20 -11.80 19.34
N SER A 189 -8.20 -11.51 18.50
CA SER A 189 -8.15 -10.25 17.74
C SER A 189 -9.02 -10.31 16.49
N PHE A 190 -10.15 -9.62 16.52
CA PHE A 190 -11.02 -9.45 15.35
C PHE A 190 -10.29 -8.78 14.17
N ILE A 191 -9.50 -7.73 14.45
CA ILE A 191 -8.69 -7.03 13.43
C ILE A 191 -7.69 -8.01 12.79
N GLY A 192 -7.05 -8.88 13.59
CA GLY A 192 -6.12 -9.88 13.08
C GLY A 192 -6.76 -10.83 12.06
N PHE A 193 -7.97 -11.32 12.33
CA PHE A 193 -8.73 -12.14 11.38
C PHE A 193 -9.11 -11.38 10.11
N LEU A 194 -9.49 -10.11 10.20
CA LEU A 194 -9.76 -9.27 9.03
C LEU A 194 -8.53 -9.16 8.11
N ILE A 195 -7.35 -8.91 8.71
CA ILE A 195 -6.07 -8.82 7.98
C ILE A 195 -5.76 -10.17 7.30
N VAL A 196 -5.97 -11.29 7.98
CA VAL A 196 -5.79 -12.63 7.39
C VAL A 196 -6.68 -12.83 6.17
N ILE A 197 -7.96 -12.48 6.24
CA ILE A 197 -8.90 -12.64 5.13
C ILE A 197 -8.45 -11.81 3.93
N LEU A 198 -8.19 -10.52 4.15
CA LEU A 198 -7.73 -9.61 3.08
C LEU A 198 -6.41 -10.07 2.47
N GLY A 199 -5.44 -10.43 3.31
CA GLY A 199 -4.13 -10.90 2.87
C GLY A 199 -4.18 -12.23 2.12
N SER A 200 -5.08 -13.13 2.50
CA SER A 200 -5.27 -14.42 1.80
C SER A 200 -5.87 -14.23 0.40
N ILE A 201 -6.84 -13.34 0.26
CA ILE A 201 -7.43 -12.99 -1.04
C ILE A 201 -6.36 -12.40 -1.97
N GLU A 202 -5.58 -11.45 -1.46
CA GLU A 202 -4.54 -10.77 -2.25
C GLU A 202 -3.40 -11.72 -2.61
N TRP A 203 -3.00 -12.60 -1.70
CA TRP A 203 -2.03 -13.65 -1.96
C TRP A 203 -2.49 -14.59 -3.08
N TYR A 204 -3.73 -15.07 -3.01
CA TYR A 204 -4.30 -15.98 -4.00
C TYR A 204 -4.36 -15.33 -5.39
N LYS A 205 -4.82 -14.07 -5.47
CA LYS A 205 -4.83 -13.28 -6.71
C LYS A 205 -3.43 -13.17 -7.30
N THR A 206 -2.46 -12.78 -6.48
CA THR A 206 -1.06 -12.60 -6.90
C THR A 206 -0.42 -13.91 -7.35
N TYR A 207 -0.63 -14.99 -6.58
CA TYR A 207 -0.13 -16.33 -6.91
C TYR A 207 -0.69 -16.82 -8.25
N ARG A 208 -2.00 -16.65 -8.50
CA ARG A 208 -2.63 -17.03 -9.77
C ARG A 208 -2.07 -16.21 -10.94
N LYS A 209 -1.91 -14.90 -10.78
CA LYS A 209 -1.28 -14.03 -11.81
C LYS A 209 0.13 -14.50 -12.16
N GLN A 210 0.95 -14.78 -11.16
CA GLN A 210 2.32 -15.27 -11.37
C GLN A 210 2.38 -16.64 -12.04
N LYS A 211 1.50 -17.56 -11.64
CA LYS A 211 1.42 -18.91 -12.22
C LYS A 211 1.03 -18.87 -13.71
N ASN A 212 0.13 -17.98 -14.08
CA ASN A 212 -0.42 -17.89 -15.45
C ASN A 212 0.35 -16.92 -16.36
N LEU A 213 1.42 -16.27 -15.87
CA LEU A 213 2.10 -15.19 -16.58
C LEU A 213 2.50 -15.53 -18.02
N ASN A 214 3.07 -16.72 -18.26
CA ASN A 214 3.48 -17.13 -19.61
C ASN A 214 2.28 -17.26 -20.56
N SER A 215 1.20 -17.91 -20.09
CA SER A 215 -0.04 -18.02 -20.85
C SER A 215 -0.65 -16.64 -21.13
N SER A 216 -0.61 -15.72 -20.16
CA SER A 216 -1.12 -14.36 -20.32
C SER A 216 -0.30 -13.53 -21.31
N LYS A 217 1.01 -13.75 -21.40
CA LYS A 217 1.86 -13.12 -22.44
C LYS A 217 1.50 -13.60 -23.83
N GLU A 218 1.43 -14.91 -24.02
CA GLU A 218 1.03 -15.50 -25.30
C GLU A 218 -0.36 -15.02 -25.74
N GLU A 219 -1.30 -14.92 -24.80
CA GLU A 219 -2.63 -14.37 -25.04
C GLU A 219 -2.59 -12.90 -25.45
N ALA A 220 -1.82 -12.07 -24.74
CA ALA A 220 -1.69 -10.64 -25.03
C ALA A 220 -1.04 -10.37 -26.40
N GLU A 221 -0.07 -11.20 -26.81
CA GLU A 221 0.53 -11.17 -28.15
C GLU A 221 -0.49 -11.56 -29.23
N LYS A 222 -1.23 -12.66 -29.04
CA LYS A 222 -2.30 -13.08 -29.97
C LYS A 222 -3.38 -12.01 -30.14
N LEU A 223 -3.78 -11.37 -29.05
CA LEU A 223 -4.74 -10.25 -29.08
C LEU A 223 -4.19 -9.04 -29.85
N GLY A 224 -2.91 -8.72 -29.68
CA GLY A 224 -2.25 -7.65 -30.44
C GLY A 224 -2.23 -7.95 -31.95
N LEU A 225 -1.93 -9.18 -32.33
CA LEU A 225 -1.97 -9.63 -33.74
C LEU A 225 -3.38 -9.57 -34.31
N LEU A 226 -4.38 -10.04 -33.55
CA LEU A 226 -5.79 -9.98 -33.94
C LEU A 226 -6.23 -8.53 -34.15
N LEU A 227 -5.94 -7.63 -33.20
CA LEU A 227 -6.28 -6.22 -33.31
C LEU A 227 -5.67 -5.56 -34.56
N ASN A 228 -4.41 -5.86 -34.86
CA ASN A 228 -3.76 -5.36 -36.07
C ASN A 228 -4.44 -5.88 -37.34
N LYS A 229 -4.81 -7.17 -37.38
CA LYS A 229 -5.55 -7.76 -38.51
C LYS A 229 -6.92 -7.10 -38.68
N LEU A 230 -7.62 -6.83 -37.58
CA LEU A 230 -8.92 -6.14 -37.57
C LEU A 230 -8.81 -4.70 -38.06
N LYS A 231 -7.82 -3.94 -37.58
CA LYS A 231 -7.57 -2.55 -38.00
C LYS A 231 -7.18 -2.41 -39.47
N GLN A 232 -6.39 -3.34 -40.01
CA GLN A 232 -6.06 -3.34 -41.44
C GLN A 232 -7.27 -3.65 -42.33
N THR A 233 -8.24 -4.37 -41.77
CA THR A 233 -9.42 -4.87 -42.48
C THR A 233 -10.68 -4.04 -42.18
N SER A 234 -10.57 -2.97 -41.39
CA SER A 234 -11.70 -2.27 -40.77
C SER A 234 -12.58 -1.49 -41.74
N ASN A 235 -12.15 -1.32 -43.00
CA ASN A 235 -12.83 -0.49 -43.98
C ASN A 235 -14.17 -1.09 -44.44
N HIS A 236 -14.39 -2.40 -44.28
CA HIS A 236 -15.66 -3.04 -44.66
C HIS A 236 -16.10 -4.10 -43.65
N VAL A 237 -17.35 -4.00 -43.19
CA VAL A 237 -18.01 -4.93 -42.24
C VAL A 237 -17.84 -6.40 -42.68
N GLY A 238 -18.01 -6.67 -43.99
CA GLY A 238 -17.95 -8.01 -44.57
C GLY A 238 -16.58 -8.69 -44.45
N SER A 239 -15.52 -7.91 -44.29
CA SER A 239 -14.15 -8.43 -44.18
C SER A 239 -13.77 -8.72 -42.72
N ILE A 240 -14.45 -8.13 -41.74
CA ILE A 240 -14.18 -8.32 -40.31
C ILE A 240 -14.85 -9.59 -39.77
N GLN A 241 -16.08 -9.87 -40.20
CA GLN A 241 -16.87 -11.01 -39.75
C GLN A 241 -16.15 -12.38 -39.84
N PRO A 242 -15.46 -12.75 -40.95
CA PRO A 242 -14.76 -14.03 -41.02
C PRO A 242 -13.61 -14.12 -40.00
N ILE A 243 -12.89 -13.02 -39.78
CA ILE A 243 -11.78 -12.96 -38.80
C ILE A 243 -12.30 -13.25 -37.39
N LEU A 244 -13.45 -12.68 -37.02
CA LEU A 244 -14.04 -12.90 -35.69
C LEU A 244 -14.53 -14.33 -35.49
N LYS A 245 -15.07 -14.97 -36.54
CA LYS A 245 -15.51 -16.37 -36.49
C LYS A 245 -14.35 -17.38 -36.37
N GLU A 246 -13.17 -17.02 -36.84
CA GLU A 246 -11.95 -17.84 -36.71
C GLU A 246 -11.39 -17.84 -35.28
N VAL A 247 -11.81 -16.92 -34.41
CA VAL A 247 -11.36 -16.86 -33.01
C VAL A 247 -12.01 -18.00 -32.22
N ASN A 248 -11.24 -19.07 -32.01
CA ASN A 248 -11.71 -20.30 -31.35
C ASN A 248 -11.12 -20.52 -29.93
N TRP A 249 -10.34 -19.57 -29.43
CA TRP A 249 -9.62 -19.71 -28.17
C TRP A 249 -10.31 -18.94 -27.04
N ASN A 250 -10.25 -19.48 -25.82
CA ASN A 250 -10.92 -18.89 -24.67
C ASN A 250 -10.11 -17.74 -24.09
N MET A 251 -10.73 -16.56 -23.98
CA MET A 251 -10.13 -15.38 -23.36
C MET A 251 -10.14 -15.51 -21.84
N SER A 252 -8.97 -15.39 -21.22
CA SER A 252 -8.78 -15.61 -19.78
C SER A 252 -9.29 -14.45 -18.94
N GLN A 253 -9.24 -13.23 -19.49
CA GLN A 253 -9.66 -12.01 -18.80
C GLN A 253 -11.11 -11.66 -19.14
N PRO A 254 -12.00 -11.53 -18.13
CA PRO A 254 -13.40 -11.16 -18.35
C PRO A 254 -13.57 -9.83 -19.10
N GLU A 255 -12.73 -8.84 -18.82
CA GLU A 255 -12.81 -7.51 -19.44
C GLU A 255 -12.50 -7.58 -20.94
N VAL A 256 -11.45 -8.33 -21.31
CA VAL A 256 -11.09 -8.57 -22.72
C VAL A 256 -12.20 -9.34 -23.42
N LYS A 257 -12.72 -10.39 -22.77
CA LYS A 257 -13.82 -11.19 -23.30
C LYS A 257 -15.06 -10.34 -23.55
N ASN A 258 -15.49 -9.53 -22.58
CA ASN A 258 -16.67 -8.67 -22.71
C ASN A 258 -16.48 -7.63 -23.82
N ALA A 259 -15.29 -7.05 -23.94
CA ALA A 259 -14.98 -6.10 -25.01
C ALA A 259 -14.99 -6.77 -26.40
N PHE A 260 -14.49 -8.01 -26.50
CA PHE A 260 -14.57 -8.81 -27.71
C PHE A 260 -16.02 -9.20 -28.06
N ASP A 261 -16.79 -9.68 -27.09
CA ASP A 261 -18.20 -10.06 -27.27
C ASP A 261 -19.05 -8.85 -27.71
N THR A 262 -18.73 -7.66 -27.19
CA THR A 262 -19.35 -6.39 -27.63
C THR A 262 -19.01 -6.08 -29.09
N LEU A 263 -17.73 -6.21 -29.47
CA LEU A 263 -17.29 -6.04 -30.86
C LEU A 263 -17.99 -7.00 -31.81
N VAL A 264 -18.08 -8.28 -31.44
CA VAL A 264 -18.79 -9.32 -32.21
C VAL A 264 -20.27 -8.97 -32.36
N SER A 265 -20.94 -8.64 -31.25
CA SER A 265 -22.36 -8.29 -31.24
C SER A 265 -22.66 -7.09 -32.15
N GLU A 266 -21.87 -6.02 -32.11
CA GLU A 266 -22.09 -4.86 -32.98
C GLU A 266 -21.90 -5.20 -34.46
N ILE A 267 -20.88 -5.99 -34.79
CA ILE A 267 -20.64 -6.42 -36.17
C ILE A 267 -21.73 -7.36 -36.68
N GLU A 268 -22.25 -8.25 -35.84
CA GLU A 268 -23.38 -9.12 -36.19
C GLU A 268 -24.68 -8.32 -36.41
N LYS A 269 -24.96 -7.30 -35.58
CA LYS A 269 -26.10 -6.39 -35.79
C LYS A 269 -25.99 -5.65 -37.12
N MET A 270 -24.83 -5.07 -37.42
CA MET A 270 -24.60 -4.37 -38.69
C MET A 270 -24.74 -5.30 -39.89
N SER A 271 -24.17 -6.51 -39.81
CA SER A 271 -24.30 -7.54 -40.84
C SER A 271 -25.77 -7.91 -41.08
N LYS A 272 -26.56 -8.15 -40.03
CA LYS A 272 -27.99 -8.47 -40.13
C LYS A 272 -28.79 -7.33 -40.75
N ASN A 273 -28.53 -6.08 -40.36
CA ASN A 273 -29.20 -4.91 -40.92
C ASN A 273 -28.93 -4.79 -42.43
N PHE A 274 -27.68 -5.04 -42.86
CA PHE A 274 -27.31 -5.06 -44.27
C PHE A 274 -28.09 -6.14 -45.06
N TYR A 275 -28.16 -7.37 -44.55
CA TYR A 275 -28.93 -8.44 -45.19
C TYR A 275 -30.43 -8.12 -45.30
N LEU A 276 -31.04 -7.55 -44.23
CA LEU A 276 -32.46 -7.18 -44.23
C LEU A 276 -32.77 -6.07 -45.24
N GLN A 277 -31.86 -5.11 -45.40
CA GLN A 277 -32.00 -4.01 -46.36
C GLN A 277 -31.83 -4.47 -47.82
N GLN A 278 -30.97 -5.47 -48.05
CA GLN A 278 -30.84 -6.09 -49.37
C GLN A 278 -32.10 -6.87 -49.76
N LEU A 279 -32.75 -7.52 -48.79
CA LEU A 279 -34.02 -8.23 -48.99
C LEU A 279 -35.21 -7.29 -49.24
N SER A 280 -35.18 -6.06 -48.75
CA SER A 280 -36.24 -5.07 -48.97
C SER A 280 -36.15 -4.36 -50.34
N GLY A 281 -35.17 -4.71 -51.17
CA GLY A 281 -35.05 -4.22 -52.55
C GLY A 281 -34.35 -2.86 -52.70
N VAL A 282 -33.73 -2.34 -51.62
CA VAL A 282 -32.92 -1.12 -51.68
C VAL A 282 -31.50 -1.51 -52.15
N PRO A 283 -31.02 -1.05 -53.33
CA PRO A 283 -29.86 -1.66 -53.97
C PRO A 283 -28.51 -1.40 -53.29
N ASN A 284 -28.40 -0.38 -52.42
CA ASN A 284 -27.18 -0.01 -51.71
C ASN A 284 -27.52 0.70 -50.38
N LEU A 285 -26.66 0.52 -49.36
CA LEU A 285 -26.63 1.44 -48.21
C LEU A 285 -26.37 2.86 -48.74
N SER A 286 -27.06 3.87 -48.20
CA SER A 286 -26.68 5.26 -48.44
C SER A 286 -25.25 5.48 -47.96
N GLU A 287 -24.51 6.40 -48.60
CA GLU A 287 -23.16 6.78 -48.15
C GLU A 287 -23.16 7.20 -46.67
N GLU A 288 -24.25 7.81 -46.20
CA GLU A 288 -24.48 8.15 -44.78
C GLU A 288 -24.52 6.91 -43.88
N ALA A 289 -25.24 5.86 -44.26
CA ALA A 289 -25.33 4.63 -43.48
C ALA A 289 -24.05 3.79 -43.54
N GLN A 290 -23.28 3.87 -44.63
CA GLN A 290 -21.95 3.28 -44.71
C GLN A 290 -20.97 4.00 -43.76
N ASN A 291 -20.97 5.33 -43.81
CA ASN A 291 -20.16 6.16 -42.92
C ASN A 291 -20.51 5.95 -41.44
N GLU A 292 -21.80 5.81 -41.10
CA GLU A 292 -22.24 5.55 -39.73
C GLU A 292 -21.75 4.18 -39.23
N ASN A 293 -21.86 3.12 -40.05
CA ASN A 293 -21.35 1.79 -39.70
C ASN A 293 -19.82 1.78 -39.55
N GLU A 294 -19.10 2.47 -40.43
CA GLU A 294 -17.64 2.63 -40.31
C GLU A 294 -17.26 3.35 -39.01
N GLN A 295 -17.98 4.41 -38.64
CA GLN A 295 -17.75 5.13 -37.38
C GLN A 295 -17.98 4.24 -36.16
N VAL A 296 -19.06 3.46 -36.15
CA VAL A 296 -19.35 2.51 -35.06
C VAL A 296 -18.25 1.45 -34.95
N ILE A 297 -17.82 0.84 -36.07
CA ILE A 297 -16.71 -0.12 -36.08
C ILE A 297 -15.44 0.50 -35.50
N GLN A 298 -15.06 1.69 -35.98
CA GLN A 298 -13.85 2.37 -35.49
C GLN A 298 -13.96 2.65 -33.99
N GLN A 299 -15.10 3.12 -33.51
CA GLN A 299 -15.32 3.39 -32.10
C GLN A 299 -15.21 2.12 -31.24
N THR A 300 -15.81 1.00 -31.66
CA THR A 300 -15.74 -0.26 -30.93
C THR A 300 -14.33 -0.87 -30.98
N LEU A 301 -13.62 -0.75 -32.11
CA LEU A 301 -12.22 -1.17 -32.21
C LEU A 301 -11.30 -0.34 -31.31
N ILE A 302 -11.53 0.97 -31.18
CA ILE A 302 -10.79 1.83 -30.25
C ILE A 302 -11.03 1.41 -28.79
N GLN A 303 -12.27 1.08 -28.44
CA GLN A 303 -12.59 0.56 -27.10
C GLN A 303 -11.90 -0.78 -26.83
N PHE A 304 -11.94 -1.69 -27.80
CA PHE A 304 -11.28 -3.00 -27.71
C PHE A 304 -9.76 -2.86 -27.61
N GLU A 305 -9.16 -1.98 -28.41
CA GLU A 305 -7.74 -1.63 -28.34
C GLU A 305 -7.36 -1.14 -26.94
N LYS A 306 -8.13 -0.22 -26.36
CA LYS A 306 -7.85 0.31 -25.03
C LYS A 306 -7.80 -0.80 -23.98
N VAL A 307 -8.73 -1.75 -24.04
CA VAL A 307 -8.79 -2.90 -23.12
C VAL A 307 -7.59 -3.84 -23.34
N ILE A 308 -7.21 -4.10 -24.59
CA ILE A 308 -6.02 -4.91 -24.91
C ILE A 308 -4.74 -4.25 -24.41
N GLU A 309 -4.60 -2.93 -24.60
CA GLU A 309 -3.43 -2.19 -24.14
C GLU A 309 -3.34 -2.15 -22.60
N GLU A 310 -4.47 -2.03 -21.91
CA GLU A 310 -4.54 -2.16 -20.47
C GLU A 310 -4.15 -3.57 -20.00
N TYR A 311 -4.61 -4.62 -20.68
CA TYR A 311 -4.22 -5.99 -20.38
C TYR A 311 -2.73 -6.25 -20.62
N LYS A 312 -2.18 -5.84 -21.78
CA LYS A 312 -0.74 -5.92 -22.07
C LYS A 312 0.09 -5.22 -21.01
N LYS A 313 -0.36 -4.04 -20.57
CA LYS A 313 0.29 -3.29 -19.49
C LYS A 313 0.26 -4.06 -18.17
N ASP A 314 -0.86 -4.68 -17.77
CA ASP A 314 -0.94 -5.50 -16.55
C ASP A 314 0.00 -6.73 -16.62
N VAL A 315 0.08 -7.38 -17.79
CA VAL A 315 1.00 -8.50 -18.03
C VAL A 315 2.46 -8.05 -17.93
N GLN A 316 2.81 -6.93 -18.57
CA GLN A 316 4.17 -6.37 -18.53
C GLN A 316 4.55 -5.92 -17.11
N ILE A 317 3.63 -5.31 -16.37
CA ILE A 317 3.82 -4.98 -14.95
C ILE A 317 4.08 -6.26 -14.17
N THR A 318 3.25 -7.29 -14.30
CA THR A 318 3.42 -8.56 -13.57
C THR A 318 4.77 -9.22 -13.87
N GLU A 319 5.23 -9.16 -15.13
CA GLU A 319 6.54 -9.68 -15.52
C GLU A 319 7.70 -8.91 -14.88
N THR A 320 7.66 -7.58 -14.95
CA THR A 320 8.80 -6.73 -14.56
C THR A 320 8.85 -6.47 -13.07
N TYR A 321 7.68 -6.34 -12.43
CA TYR A 321 7.54 -5.93 -11.03
C TYR A 321 8.22 -6.88 -10.05
N TYR A 322 8.01 -8.19 -10.22
CA TYR A 322 8.56 -9.25 -9.36
C TYR A 322 9.96 -9.73 -9.79
N LYS A 323 10.51 -9.16 -10.87
CA LYS A 323 11.82 -9.52 -11.40
C LYS A 323 12.91 -8.82 -10.59
N THR A 324 13.37 -9.51 -9.55
CA THR A 324 14.52 -9.09 -8.74
C THR A 324 15.62 -10.12 -8.88
N ASP A 325 16.86 -9.67 -9.10
CA ASP A 325 18.01 -10.55 -9.20
C ASP A 325 18.22 -11.34 -7.90
N LYS A 326 18.75 -12.56 -8.00
CA LYS A 326 18.91 -13.46 -6.84
C LYS A 326 19.74 -12.83 -5.73
N LYS A 327 20.76 -12.02 -6.08
CA LYS A 327 21.63 -11.33 -5.12
C LYS A 327 20.85 -10.30 -4.32
N THR A 328 20.08 -9.44 -4.99
CA THR A 328 19.20 -8.46 -4.33
C THR A 328 18.14 -9.15 -3.47
N LYS A 329 17.54 -10.27 -3.92
CA LYS A 329 16.58 -11.03 -3.09
C LYS A 329 17.20 -11.51 -1.77
N TRP A 330 18.41 -12.06 -1.84
CA TRP A 330 19.15 -12.47 -0.64
C TRP A 330 19.52 -11.30 0.26
N GLN A 331 19.97 -10.19 -0.30
CA GLN A 331 20.28 -8.98 0.47
C GLN A 331 19.04 -8.45 1.20
N LEU A 332 17.91 -8.32 0.50
CA LEU A 332 16.64 -7.91 1.10
C LEU A 332 16.23 -8.90 2.21
N PHE A 333 16.32 -10.21 1.97
CA PHE A 333 15.98 -11.21 2.98
C PHE A 333 16.87 -11.14 4.23
N LEU A 334 18.18 -10.89 4.08
CA LEU A 334 19.09 -10.72 5.22
C LEU A 334 18.79 -9.45 6.02
N ILE A 335 18.46 -8.34 5.33
CA ILE A 335 18.04 -7.10 5.98
C ILE A 335 16.74 -7.32 6.77
N TYR A 336 15.77 -8.02 6.18
CA TYR A 336 14.52 -8.40 6.83
C TYR A 336 14.77 -9.17 8.13
N LEU A 337 15.60 -10.22 8.06
CA LEU A 337 15.92 -11.06 9.21
C LEU A 337 16.67 -10.25 10.28
N GLY A 338 17.64 -9.44 9.90
CA GLY A 338 18.37 -8.58 10.83
C GLY A 338 17.45 -7.61 11.57
N LEU A 339 16.45 -7.05 10.89
CA LEU A 339 15.48 -6.14 11.50
C LEU A 339 14.56 -6.88 12.48
N ILE A 340 14.06 -8.07 12.10
CA ILE A 340 13.26 -8.93 12.99
C ILE A 340 14.06 -9.28 14.25
N VAL A 341 15.33 -9.66 14.11
CA VAL A 341 16.20 -10.02 15.24
C VAL A 341 16.41 -8.81 16.15
N ALA A 342 16.78 -7.65 15.61
CA ALA A 342 17.01 -6.43 16.40
C ALA A 342 15.76 -5.99 17.17
N LEU A 343 14.59 -6.03 16.52
CA LEU A 343 13.31 -5.70 17.15
C LEU A 343 12.90 -6.73 18.21
N SER A 344 13.14 -8.02 17.96
CA SER A 344 12.83 -9.10 18.90
C SER A 344 13.69 -9.03 20.16
N ILE A 345 14.99 -8.78 20.00
CA ILE A 345 15.92 -8.55 21.13
C ILE A 345 15.46 -7.33 21.94
N SER A 346 15.13 -6.23 21.26
CA SER A 346 14.66 -5.02 21.92
C SER A 346 13.37 -5.25 22.68
N TYR A 347 12.39 -5.92 22.07
CA TYR A 347 11.13 -6.29 22.71
C TYR A 347 11.36 -7.16 23.95
N PHE A 348 12.19 -8.19 23.83
CA PHE A 348 12.51 -9.09 24.94
C PHE A 348 13.16 -8.33 26.09
N PHE A 349 14.16 -7.49 25.79
CA PHE A 349 14.83 -6.63 26.76
C PHE A 349 13.86 -5.69 27.48
N GLY A 350 12.98 -5.02 26.75
CA GLY A 350 11.95 -4.16 27.34
C GLY A 350 10.98 -4.94 28.24
N ASN A 351 10.58 -6.14 27.81
CA ASN A 351 9.69 -7.00 28.57
C ASN A 351 10.33 -7.51 29.87
N GLU A 352 11.60 -7.89 29.82
CA GLU A 352 12.37 -8.30 31.00
C GLU A 352 12.44 -7.17 32.04
N ILE A 353 12.72 -5.94 31.60
CA ILE A 353 12.68 -4.76 32.47
C ILE A 353 11.31 -4.61 33.15
N LEU A 354 10.23 -4.74 32.36
CA LEU A 354 8.88 -4.49 32.84
C LEU A 354 8.42 -5.56 33.84
N MET A 355 8.74 -6.84 33.58
CA MET A 355 8.43 -7.97 34.47
C MET A 355 9.21 -7.95 35.77
N ASN A 356 10.42 -7.38 35.75
CA ASN A 356 11.25 -7.22 36.96
C ASN A 356 10.88 -5.99 37.79
N HIS A 357 10.02 -5.09 37.29
CA HIS A 357 9.57 -3.93 38.04
C HIS A 357 8.57 -4.32 39.14
N PRO A 358 8.84 -4.05 40.44
CA PRO A 358 8.07 -4.58 41.56
C PRO A 358 6.57 -4.23 41.49
N GLU A 359 6.25 -2.99 41.16
CA GLU A 359 4.86 -2.50 41.07
C GLU A 359 4.07 -3.17 39.95
N ILE A 360 4.71 -3.43 38.81
CA ILE A 360 4.07 -4.03 37.63
C ILE A 360 3.90 -5.52 37.85
N ARG A 361 4.90 -6.19 38.43
CA ARG A 361 4.79 -7.59 38.85
C ARG A 361 3.66 -7.81 39.84
N ASN A 362 3.47 -6.90 40.79
CA ASN A 362 2.37 -6.96 41.74
C ASN A 362 1.00 -6.69 41.09
N ALA A 363 0.94 -5.88 40.04
CA ALA A 363 -0.29 -5.66 39.28
C ALA A 363 -0.65 -6.83 38.36
N LEU A 364 0.34 -7.53 37.79
CA LEU A 364 0.14 -8.69 36.91
C LEU A 364 -0.22 -9.99 37.66
N ASN A 365 0.16 -10.08 38.94
CA ASN A 365 -0.14 -11.23 39.80
C ASN A 365 -1.48 -11.12 40.56
N ARG A 366 -2.24 -10.04 40.32
CA ARG A 366 -3.62 -9.86 40.78
C ARG A 366 -4.56 -10.20 39.64
#